data_AF-A0A349MEG7-F1
#
_entry.id   AF-A0A349MEG7-F1
#
_cell.length_a   1.000
_cell.length_b   1.000
_cell.length_c   1.000
_cell.angle_alpha   90.00
_cell.angle_beta   90.00
_cell.angle_gamma   90.00
#
_symmetry.space_group_name_H-M   'P 1'
#
loop_
_entity.id
_entity.type
_entity.pdbx_description
1 polymer ?
#
loop_
_entity_poly.entity_id
_entity_poly.type
_entity_poly.pdbx_seq_one_letter_code
_entity_poly.pdbx_strand_id
1 'polypeptide(L)' 'DILRYDPHLLIEGMIISAFAVGSERGYIYIRGEFNLESRRVEQAIEDAYAKGYLGDNILGKGVRFDLAVHLGAGAYVCGE' A
#
# COMPACT_ATOMS: atom_id res chain seq x y z
N ASP A 1 5.42 -5.97 12.88
CA ASP A 1 6.51 -6.52 12.06
C ASP A 1 6.34 -6.28 10.58
N ILE A 2 5.22 -6.66 9.95
CA ILE A 2 4.97 -6.45 8.50
C ILE A 2 5.23 -5.01 8.05
N LEU A 3 4.54 -4.01 8.63
CA LEU A 3 4.71 -2.60 8.22
C LEU A 3 6.12 -2.05 8.46
N ARG A 4 6.82 -2.59 9.47
CA ARG A 4 8.10 -2.06 9.93
C ARG A 4 9.27 -2.68 9.16
N TYR A 5 9.24 -3.98 8.92
CA TYR A 5 10.37 -4.75 8.40
C TYR A 5 10.13 -5.25 6.97
N ASP A 6 8.87 -5.55 6.60
CA ASP A 6 8.53 -6.17 5.32
C ASP A 6 7.36 -5.45 4.61
N PRO A 7 7.41 -4.12 4.38
CA PRO A 7 6.29 -3.39 3.78
C PRO A 7 5.99 -3.84 2.33
N HIS A 8 6.99 -4.32 1.60
CA HIS A 8 6.79 -4.87 0.25
C HIS A 8 5.92 -6.14 0.25
N LEU A 9 5.98 -6.95 1.31
CA LEU A 9 5.12 -8.13 1.44
C LEU A 9 3.64 -7.73 1.49
N LEU A 10 3.32 -6.65 2.21
CA LEU A 10 1.97 -6.09 2.24
C LEU A 10 1.56 -5.57 0.86
N ILE A 11 2.43 -4.78 0.21
CA ILE A 11 2.14 -4.18 -1.11
C ILE A 11 1.88 -5.26 -2.17
N GLU A 12 2.70 -6.32 -2.21
CA GLU A 12 2.49 -7.46 -3.10
C GLU A 12 1.12 -8.13 -2.86
N GLY A 13 0.77 -8.39 -1.60
CA GLY A 13 -0.54 -8.92 -1.23
C GLY A 13 -1.68 -8.03 -1.73
N MET A 14 -1.54 -6.70 -1.59
CA MET A 14 -2.55 -5.76 -2.07
C MET A 14 -2.67 -5.74 -3.59
N ILE A 15 -1.57 -5.84 -4.34
CA ILE A 15 -1.60 -5.95 -5.81
C ILE A 15 -2.35 -7.22 -6.23
N ILE A 16 -2.06 -8.35 -5.60
CA ILE A 16 -2.73 -9.63 -5.90
C ILE A 16 -4.22 -9.55 -5.58
N SER A 17 -4.58 -9.01 -4.40
CA SER A 17 -5.99 -8.82 -4.01
C SER A 17 -6.71 -7.89 -4.98
N ALA A 18 -6.10 -6.77 -5.36
CA ALA A 18 -6.66 -5.81 -6.31
C ALA A 18 -6.93 -6.45 -7.66
N PHE A 19 -5.99 -7.25 -8.18
CA PHE A 19 -6.18 -8.02 -9.40
C PHE A 19 -7.34 -9.02 -9.28
N ALA A 20 -7.44 -9.73 -8.16
CA ALA A 20 -8.49 -10.72 -7.94
C ALA A 20 -9.90 -10.12 -7.86
N VAL A 21 -10.03 -8.90 -7.31
CA VAL A 21 -11.33 -8.22 -7.13
C VAL A 21 -11.62 -7.17 -8.20
N GLY A 22 -10.69 -6.90 -9.12
CA GLY A 22 -10.82 -5.86 -10.13
C GLY A 22 -10.74 -4.42 -9.61
N SER A 23 -10.02 -4.19 -8.50
CA SER A 23 -9.81 -2.84 -7.98
C SER A 23 -8.61 -2.16 -8.64
N GLU A 24 -8.76 -0.89 -9.01
CA GLU A 24 -7.68 -0.06 -9.55
C GLU A 24 -7.03 0.83 -8.48
N ARG A 25 -7.57 0.87 -7.25
CA ARG A 25 -7.04 1.70 -6.16
C ARG A 25 -7.10 0.99 -4.82
N GLY A 26 -6.08 1.22 -3.99
CA GLY A 26 -6.00 0.73 -2.63
C GLY A 26 -5.54 1.81 -1.66
N TYR A 27 -6.03 1.73 -0.43
CA TYR A 27 -5.62 2.60 0.65
C TYR A 27 -5.12 1.77 1.82
N ILE A 28 -3.98 2.16 2.37
CA ILE A 28 -3.46 1.61 3.63
C ILE A 28 -3.76 2.62 4.72
N TYR A 29 -4.76 2.32 5.55
CA TYR A 29 -4.99 3.10 6.76
C TYR A 29 -4.00 2.67 7.83
N ILE A 30 -3.13 3.59 8.26
CA ILE A 30 -2.15 3.35 9.32
C ILE A 30 -2.57 4.13 10.54
N ARG A 31 -2.51 3.48 11.70
CA ARG A 31 -2.80 4.11 12.99
C ARG A 31 -1.88 5.32 13.22
N GLY A 32 -2.43 6.43 13.71
CA GLY A 32 -1.73 7.71 13.83
C GLY A 32 -0.42 7.68 14.64
N GLU A 33 -0.32 6.78 15.60
CA GLU A 33 0.87 6.61 16.44
C GLU A 33 2.05 5.96 15.69
N PHE A 34 1.83 5.35 14.52
CA PHE A 34 2.82 4.58 13.75
C PHE A 34 3.49 5.42 12.64
N ASN A 35 4.04 6.57 13.03
CA ASN A 35 4.65 7.52 12.09
C ASN A 35 5.85 6.95 11.33
N LEU A 36 6.70 6.15 12.01
CA LEU A 36 7.90 5.58 11.37
C LEU A 36 7.49 4.51 10.35
N GLU A 37 6.54 3.66 10.71
CA GLU A 37 6.00 2.63 9.84
C GLU A 37 5.28 3.25 8.64
N SER A 38 4.51 4.33 8.83
CA SER A 38 3.88 5.07 7.73
C SER A 38 4.89 5.50 6.69
N ARG A 39 5.98 6.14 7.12
CA ARG A 39 7.06 6.59 6.22
C ARG A 39 7.75 5.43 5.51
N ARG A 40 7.93 4.29 6.18
CA ARG A 40 8.52 3.09 5.56
C ARG A 40 7.62 2.50 4.49
N VAL A 41 6.31 2.47 4.74
CA VAL A 41 5.32 2.01 3.76
C VAL A 41 5.25 2.98 2.58
N GLU A 42 5.24 4.29 2.82
CA GLU A 42 5.31 5.31 1.76
C GLU A 42 6.56 5.13 0.88
N GLN A 43 7.73 4.95 1.49
CA GLN A 43 8.96 4.68 0.73
C GLN A 43 8.87 3.39 -0.10
N ALA A 44 8.32 2.32 0.47
CA ALA A 44 8.15 1.05 -0.25
C ALA A 44 7.13 1.16 -1.40
N ILE A 45 6.13 2.03 -1.27
CA ILE A 45 5.20 2.38 -2.36
C ILE A 45 5.96 3.11 -3.47
N GLU A 46 6.74 4.14 -3.14
CA GLU A 46 7.58 4.85 -4.11
C GLU A 46 8.52 3.90 -4.86
N ASP A 47 9.19 3.00 -4.14
CA ASP A 47 10.06 1.99 -4.73
C ASP A 47 9.30 1.04 -5.68
N ALA A 48 8.06 0.68 -5.33
CA ALA A 48 7.20 -0.15 -6.16
C ALA A 48 6.74 0.58 -7.44
N TYR A 49 6.41 1.86 -7.35
CA TYR A 49 6.16 2.71 -8.52
C TYR A 49 7.41 2.82 -9.41
N ALA A 50 8.58 3.09 -8.83
CA ALA A 50 9.83 3.22 -9.56
C ALA A 50 10.23 1.96 -10.34
N LYS A 51 9.85 0.78 -9.84
CA LYS A 51 10.09 -0.52 -10.48
C LYS A 51 8.95 -0.99 -11.40
N GLY A 52 7.88 -0.22 -11.53
CA GLY A 52 6.72 -0.57 -12.36
C GLY A 52 5.85 -1.70 -11.78
N TYR A 53 5.88 -1.89 -10.46
CA TYR A 53 4.99 -2.80 -9.73
C TYR A 53 3.67 -2.15 -9.32
N LEU A 54 3.58 -0.82 -9.37
CA LEU A 54 2.37 -0.02 -9.20
C LEU A 54 2.21 0.99 -10.36
N GLY A 55 1.00 1.49 -10.56
CA GLY A 55 0.66 2.48 -11.60
C GLY A 55 -0.26 1.94 -12.69
N ASP A 56 -0.24 2.59 -13.86
CA ASP A 56 -1.24 2.38 -14.92
C ASP A 56 -1.05 1.09 -15.75
N ASN A 57 0.13 0.48 -15.70
CA ASN A 57 0.42 -0.72 -16.49
C ASN A 57 1.49 -1.60 -15.83
N ILE A 58 1.10 -2.27 -14.75
CA ILE A 58 1.97 -3.12 -13.94
C ILE A 58 2.60 -4.19 -14.83
N LEU A 59 3.94 -4.17 -14.87
CA LEU A 59 4.78 -5.09 -15.66
C LEU A 59 4.38 -5.24 -17.14
N GLY A 60 3.71 -4.24 -17.72
CA GLY A 60 3.26 -4.27 -19.12
C GLY A 60 2.07 -5.20 -19.38
N LYS A 61 1.33 -5.62 -18.35
CA LYS A 61 0.23 -6.60 -18.46
C LYS A 61 -1.17 -5.99 -18.63
N GLY A 62 -1.27 -4.67 -18.76
CA GLY A 62 -2.55 -3.96 -18.86
C GLY A 62 -3.33 -3.91 -17.54
N VAL A 63 -2.67 -4.16 -16.41
CA VAL A 63 -3.26 -4.09 -15.07
C VAL A 63 -2.88 -2.76 -14.44
N ARG A 64 -3.89 -2.02 -13.97
CA ARG A 64 -3.72 -0.77 -13.25
C ARG A 64 -3.95 -0.98 -11.76
N PHE A 65 -3.06 -0.45 -10.91
CA PHE A 65 -3.33 -0.35 -9.49
C PHE A 65 -2.51 0.78 -8.83
N ASP A 66 -3.20 1.69 -8.18
CA ASP A 66 -2.62 2.80 -7.43
C ASP A 66 -2.77 2.59 -5.91
N LEU A 67 -1.75 2.98 -5.14
CA LEU A 67 -1.73 2.80 -3.68
C LEU A 67 -1.41 4.09 -2.94
N ALA A 68 -2.16 4.38 -1.88
CA ALA A 68 -1.91 5.52 -1.02
C ALA A 68 -1.98 5.13 0.47
N VAL A 69 -1.22 5.84 1.30
CA VAL A 69 -1.27 5.71 2.76
C VAL A 69 -2.14 6.82 3.33
N HIS A 70 -2.99 6.46 4.30
CA HIS A 70 -3.73 7.42 5.11
C HIS A 70 -3.38 7.23 6.57
N LEU A 71 -2.78 8.25 7.19
CA LEU A 71 -2.41 8.21 8.60
C LEU A 71 -3.57 8.71 9.47
N GLY A 72 -4.00 7.88 10.41
CA GLY A 72 -5.06 8.21 11.37
C GLY A 72 -4.64 9.22 12.43
N ALA A 73 -5.56 9.53 13.34
CA ALA A 73 -5.38 10.54 14.39
C ALA A 73 -5.55 10.01 15.82
N GLY A 74 -5.30 8.71 16.05
CA GLY A 74 -5.30 8.12 17.40
C GLY A 74 -6.69 7.74 17.94
N ALA A 75 -7.60 7.28 17.10
CA ALA A 75 -8.93 6.83 17.49
C ALA A 75 -9.11 5.33 17.23
N TYR A 76 -9.37 4.54 18.28
CA TYR A 76 -9.60 3.10 18.17
C TYR A 76 -10.80 2.76 17.27
N VAL A 77 -11.87 3.55 17.37
CA VAL A 77 -13.12 3.36 16.58
C VAL A 77 -12.91 3.49 15.07
N CYS A 78 -11.85 4.15 14.61
CA CYS A 78 -11.57 4.31 13.17
C CYS A 78 -11.01 3.04 12.52
N GLY A 79 -10.79 1.97 13.28
CA GLY A 79 -10.30 0.69 12.76
C GLY A 79 -11.37 -0.38 12.55
N GLU A 80 -12.64 -0.10 12.89
CA GLU A 80 -13.78 -0.96 12.52
C GLU A 80 -14.10 -0.81 11.03
#